data_AF-A0A2H0Q7I0-F1
#
_entry.id   AF-A0A2H0Q7I0-F1
#
_cell.length_a   1.000
_cell.length_b   1.000
_cell.length_c   1.000
_cell.angle_alpha   90.00
_cell.angle_beta   90.00
_cell.angle_gamma   90.00
#
_symmetry.space_group_name_H-M   'P 1'
#
loop_
_entity.id
_entity.type
_entity.pdbx_description
1 polymer ?
#
loop_
_entity_poly.entity_id
_entity_poly.type
_entity_poly.pdbx_seq_one_letter_code
_entity_poly.pdbx_strand_id
1 'polypeptide(L)'
;METNKTLKNETFQLWWYDQQTNKHYPAGVAFHDEQFGEYRLKIDMHPENQYFLKPMDSTDEQINYRVEVVIKRNGKFHQRRPIGEGHSGPSTNGDIVMNLGPYTRKLLLGAKQ
;
A
#
# COMPACT_ATOMS: atom_id res chain seq x y z
N MET A 1 3.36 32.27 -21.78
CA MET A 1 4.44 31.31 -21.46
C MET A 1 3.94 30.45 -20.31
N GLU A 2 3.38 29.28 -20.61
CA GLU A 2 2.94 28.33 -19.58
C GLU A 2 4.16 27.61 -19.01
N THR A 3 4.41 27.84 -17.73
CA THR A 3 5.40 27.08 -16.97
C THR A 3 4.82 25.69 -16.73
N ASN A 4 5.32 24.70 -17.46
CA ASN A 4 5.14 23.29 -17.13
C ASN A 4 5.76 23.04 -15.74
N LYS A 5 5.00 23.30 -14.67
CA LYS A 5 5.29 22.79 -13.33
C LYS A 5 5.17 21.28 -13.44
N THR A 6 6.30 20.60 -13.56
CA THR A 6 6.39 19.17 -13.31
C THR A 6 5.93 18.99 -11.86
N LEU A 7 4.68 18.57 -11.66
CA LEU A 7 4.15 18.21 -10.36
C LEU A 7 5.08 17.13 -9.80
N LYS A 8 5.87 17.50 -8.80
CA LYS A 8 6.70 16.55 -8.07
C LYS A 8 5.72 15.67 -7.32
N ASN A 9 5.47 14.46 -7.81
CA ASN A 9 4.71 13.46 -7.05
C ASN A 9 5.34 13.36 -5.65
N GLU A 10 4.54 13.66 -4.63
CA GLU A 10 4.98 13.55 -3.24
C GLU A 10 5.41 12.10 -2.97
N THR A 11 6.62 11.96 -2.43
CA THR A 11 7.24 10.67 -2.14
C THR A 11 7.27 10.47 -0.64
N PHE A 12 6.72 9.36 -0.17
CA PHE A 12 6.62 8.99 1.24
C PHE A 12 7.54 7.79 1.52
N GLN A 13 8.18 7.77 2.69
CA GLN A 13 8.97 6.62 3.11
C GLN A 13 8.06 5.53 3.68
N LEU A 14 8.34 4.27 3.34
CA LEU A 14 7.67 3.12 3.91
C LEU A 14 8.54 2.50 5.00
N TRP A 15 7.92 2.05 6.07
CA TRP A 15 8.59 1.42 7.21
C TRP A 15 7.88 0.14 7.62
N TRP A 16 8.65 -0.90 7.94
CA TRP A 16 8.17 -2.01 8.74
C TRP A 16 8.25 -1.62 10.21
N TYR A 17 7.13 -1.70 10.91
CA TYR A 17 7.06 -1.40 12.34
C TYR A 17 7.00 -2.69 13.16
N ASP A 18 7.98 -2.87 14.04
CA ASP A 18 8.00 -3.96 15.03
C ASP A 18 7.41 -3.45 16.35
N GLN A 19 6.20 -3.93 16.68
CA GLN A 19 5.49 -3.56 17.90
C GLN A 19 6.19 -4.04 19.18
N GLN A 20 6.98 -5.13 19.14
CA GLN A 20 7.64 -5.66 20.33
C GLN A 20 8.85 -4.82 20.72
N THR A 21 9.62 -4.39 19.73
CA THR A 21 10.85 -3.61 19.95
C THR A 21 10.67 -2.11 19.75
N ASN A 22 9.50 -1.68 19.28
CA ASN A 22 9.18 -0.30 18.89
C ASN A 22 10.16 0.27 17.84
N LYS A 23 10.65 -0.59 16.94
CA LYS A 23 11.63 -0.23 15.90
C LYS A 23 10.98 -0.10 14.53
N HIS A 24 11.55 0.80 13.73
CA HIS A 24 11.20 0.99 12.33
C HIS A 24 12.34 0.51 11.45
N TYR A 25 12.02 -0.28 10.44
CA TYR A 25 12.98 -0.76 9.44
C TYR A 25 12.57 -0.22 8.07
N PRO A 26 13.51 0.31 7.26
CA PRO A 26 13.18 0.78 5.91
C PRO A 26 12.48 -0.31 5.10
N ALA A 27 11.38 0.05 4.42
CA ALA A 27 10.58 -0.87 3.62
C ALA A 27 10.40 -0.42 2.17
N GLY A 28 10.89 0.77 1.81
CA GLY A 28 10.85 1.33 0.47
C GLY A 28 10.16 2.69 0.44
N VAL A 29 9.43 2.98 -0.65
CA VAL A 29 8.81 4.29 -0.89
C VAL A 29 7.43 4.19 -1.51
N ALA A 30 6.58 5.18 -1.26
CA ALA A 30 5.28 5.35 -1.88
C ALA A 30 5.21 6.67 -2.66
N PHE A 31 4.47 6.66 -3.77
CA PHE A 31 4.22 7.83 -4.60
C PHE A 31 2.71 8.06 -4.67
N HIS A 32 2.27 9.27 -4.36
CA HIS A 32 0.87 9.61 -4.56
C HIS A 32 0.57 9.78 -6.06
N ASP A 33 -0.48 9.12 -6.53
CA ASP A 33 -1.03 9.27 -7.87
C ASP A 33 -2.30 10.12 -7.77
N GLU A 34 -2.14 11.43 -7.98
CA GLU A 34 -3.21 12.42 -7.85
C GLU A 34 -4.37 12.18 -8.82
N GLN A 35 -4.11 11.57 -9.99
CA GLN A 35 -5.15 11.30 -10.98
C GLN A 35 -6.20 10.32 -10.45
N PHE A 36 -5.78 9.35 -9.63
CA PHE A 36 -6.63 8.29 -9.13
C PHE A 36 -6.88 8.35 -7.61
N GLY A 37 -6.20 9.27 -6.91
CA GLY A 37 -6.26 9.37 -5.45
C GLY A 37 -5.74 8.12 -4.75
N GLU A 38 -4.80 7.40 -5.36
CA GLU A 38 -4.20 6.18 -4.81
C GLU A 38 -2.69 6.34 -4.65
N TYR A 39 -2.05 5.51 -3.85
CA TYR A 39 -0.60 5.48 -3.76
C TYR A 39 -0.03 4.27 -4.48
N ARG A 40 1.03 4.48 -5.26
CA ARG A 40 1.85 3.40 -5.79
C ARG A 40 2.95 3.08 -4.78
N LEU A 41 3.01 1.84 -4.31
CA LEU A 41 4.01 1.41 -3.33
C LEU A 41 5.14 0.62 -4.03
N LYS A 42 6.39 0.98 -3.73
CA LYS A 42 7.58 0.20 -4.04
C LYS A 42 8.12 -0.38 -2.74
N ILE A 43 7.95 -1.68 -2.56
CA ILE A 43 8.38 -2.40 -1.35
C ILE A 43 9.72 -3.10 -1.65
N ASP A 44 10.74 -2.82 -0.86
CA ASP A 44 12.12 -3.26 -1.12
C ASP A 44 12.30 -4.78 -1.05
N MET A 45 11.49 -5.49 -0.25
CA MET A 45 11.53 -6.96 -0.18
C MET A 45 11.04 -7.66 -1.45
N HIS A 46 10.22 -6.98 -2.25
CA HIS A 46 9.59 -7.54 -3.46
C HIS A 46 9.57 -6.50 -4.59
N PRO A 47 10.75 -6.04 -5.06
CA PRO A 47 10.87 -4.93 -6.00
C PRO A 47 10.28 -5.22 -7.38
N GLU A 48 10.09 -6.49 -7.73
CA GLU A 48 9.48 -6.96 -8.97
C GLU A 48 7.94 -6.78 -9.01
N ASN A 49 7.33 -6.72 -7.82
CA ASN A 49 5.88 -6.59 -7.68
C ASN A 49 5.45 -5.12 -7.72
N GLN A 50 4.22 -4.89 -8.19
CA GLN A 50 3.62 -3.56 -8.19
C GLN A 50 2.45 -3.56 -7.23
N TYR A 51 2.50 -2.65 -6.27
CA TYR A 51 1.51 -2.52 -5.22
C TYR A 51 0.82 -1.17 -5.28
N PHE A 52 -0.44 -1.15 -4.88
CA PHE A 52 -1.26 0.06 -4.81
C PHE A 52 -1.97 0.12 -3.46
N LEU A 53 -2.08 1.31 -2.89
CA LEU A 53 -2.90 1.62 -1.73
C LEU A 53 -4.05 2.50 -2.18
N LYS A 54 -5.26 1.97 -2.11
CA LYS A 54 -6.45 2.65 -2.58
C LYS A 54 -7.35 3.04 -1.40
N PRO A 55 -7.78 4.30 -1.25
CA PRO A 55 -8.81 4.67 -0.29
C PRO A 55 -10.13 4.01 -0.68
N MET A 56 -10.86 3.49 0.30
CA MET A 56 -12.09 2.73 0.10
C MET A 56 -13.30 3.52 0.57
N ASP A 57 -13.31 3.90 1.84
CA ASP A 57 -14.36 4.67 2.48
C ASP A 57 -13.76 5.47 3.65
N SER A 58 -14.57 6.39 4.16
CA SER A 58 -14.28 7.13 5.38
C SER A 58 -15.42 6.94 6.34
N THR A 59 -15.12 6.55 7.57
CA THR A 59 -16.08 6.45 8.68
C THR A 59 -15.68 7.43 9.76
N ASP A 60 -16.52 8.42 10.04
CA ASP A 60 -16.38 9.53 11.02
C ASP A 60 -14.98 10.16 11.12
N GLU A 61 -13.99 9.46 11.70
CA GLU A 61 -12.62 9.94 11.95
C GLU A 61 -11.51 9.09 11.28
N GLN A 62 -11.87 8.02 10.57
CA GLN A 62 -10.92 7.08 9.98
C GLN A 62 -11.12 6.97 8.46
N ILE A 63 -10.02 6.94 7.72
CA ILE A 63 -10.00 6.57 6.31
C ILE A 63 -9.56 5.11 6.22
N ASN A 64 -10.34 4.29 5.53
CA ASN A 64 -10.01 2.89 5.28
C ASN A 64 -9.39 2.74 3.89
N TYR A 65 -8.39 1.88 3.81
CA TYR A 65 -7.63 1.62 2.60
C TYR A 65 -7.57 0.13 2.28
N ARG A 66 -7.41 -0.17 1.00
CA ARG A 66 -7.12 -1.51 0.50
C ARG A 66 -5.75 -1.53 -0.16
N VAL A 67 -4.94 -2.51 0.21
CA VAL A 67 -3.66 -2.79 -0.44
C VAL A 67 -3.88 -3.84 -1.52
N GLU A 68 -3.44 -3.53 -2.74
CA GLU A 68 -3.57 -4.40 -3.90
C GLU A 68 -2.22 -4.72 -4.52
N VAL A 69 -2.07 -5.92 -5.08
CA VAL A 69 -0.93 -6.31 -5.92
C VAL A 69 -1.38 -6.53 -7.35
N VAL A 70 -0.53 -6.15 -8.31
CA VAL A 70 -0.73 -6.47 -9.72
C VAL A 70 -0.37 -7.92 -9.99
N ILE A 71 -1.33 -8.68 -10.50
CA ILE A 71 -1.11 -10.02 -11.04
C ILE A 71 -0.89 -9.90 -12.55
N LYS A 72 0.21 -10.48 -13.02
CA LYS A 72 0.54 -10.57 -14.46
C LYS A 72 0.31 -12.00 -14.96
N ARG A 73 -0.14 -12.14 -16.21
CA ARG A 73 -0.18 -13.41 -16.95
C ARG A 73 0.55 -13.19 -18.27
N ASN A 74 1.52 -14.06 -18.58
CA ASN A 74 2.38 -13.94 -19.77
C ASN A 74 3.05 -12.54 -19.86
N GLY A 75 3.52 -12.01 -18.73
CA GLY A 75 4.14 -10.69 -18.63
C GLY A 75 3.19 -9.49 -18.73
N LYS A 76 1.92 -9.69 -19.11
CA LYS A 76 0.91 -8.63 -19.24
C LYS A 76 0.08 -8.50 -17.98
N PHE A 77 -0.36 -7.27 -17.68
CA PHE A 77 -1.35 -7.01 -16.63
C PHE A 77 -2.57 -7.92 -16.83
N HIS A 78 -2.99 -8.60 -15.75
CA HIS A 78 -4.20 -9.41 -15.76
C HIS A 78 -5.28 -8.82 -14.86
N GLN A 79 -4.93 -8.55 -13.59
CA GLN A 79 -5.86 -7.98 -12.60
C GLN A 79 -5.07 -7.42 -11.41
N ARG A 80 -5.72 -6.59 -10.59
CA ARG A 80 -5.27 -6.28 -9.23
C ARG A 80 -5.97 -7.21 -8.23
N ARG A 81 -5.25 -7.66 -7.21
CA ARG A 81 -5.80 -8.51 -6.14
C ARG A 81 -5.57 -7.86 -4.79
N PRO A 82 -6.59 -7.79 -3.91
CA PRO A 82 -6.41 -7.36 -2.54
C PRO A 82 -5.45 -8.31 -1.81
N ILE A 83 -4.46 -7.75 -1.14
CA ILE A 83 -3.50 -8.48 -0.31
C ILE A 83 -3.40 -7.92 1.11
N GLY A 84 -4.12 -6.86 1.41
CA GLY A 84 -4.03 -6.19 2.70
C GLY A 84 -5.02 -5.06 2.81
N GLU A 85 -5.03 -4.48 3.99
CA GLU A 85 -5.92 -3.40 4.39
C GLU A 85 -5.07 -2.36 5.12
N GLY A 86 -5.50 -1.11 5.09
CA GLY A 86 -4.86 -0.04 5.83
C GLY A 86 -5.88 0.90 6.45
N HIS A 87 -5.45 1.68 7.42
CA HIS A 87 -6.25 2.72 8.03
C HIS A 87 -5.38 3.92 8.40
N SER A 88 -5.99 5.10 8.39
CA SER A 88 -5.42 6.31 8.99
C SER A 88 -6.49 7.09 9.74
N GLY A 89 -6.08 7.79 10.80
CA GLY A 89 -6.96 8.61 11.62
C GLY A 89 -6.24 9.16 12.85
N PRO A 90 -6.97 9.68 13.84
CA PRO A 90 -6.39 10.19 15.08
C PRO A 90 -5.56 9.13 15.83
N SER A 91 -5.98 7.86 15.80
CA SER A 91 -5.29 6.75 16.46
C SER A 91 -3.91 6.44 15.87
N THR A 92 -3.68 6.80 14.60
CA THR A 92 -2.41 6.61 13.90
C THR A 92 -1.63 7.92 13.75
N ASN A 93 -2.09 9.00 14.39
CA ASN A 93 -1.51 10.34 14.22
C ASN A 93 -1.44 10.77 12.74
N GLY A 94 -2.43 10.35 11.93
CA GLY A 94 -2.48 10.62 10.49
C GLY A 94 -1.61 9.70 9.62
N ASP A 95 -0.78 8.82 10.19
CA ASP A 95 -0.04 7.83 9.43
C ASP A 95 -0.98 6.77 8.84
N ILE A 96 -0.65 6.24 7.66
CA ILE A 96 -1.40 5.12 7.08
C ILE A 96 -0.75 3.81 7.53
N VAL A 97 -1.39 3.14 8.48
CA VAL A 97 -0.96 1.84 9.00
C VAL A 97 -1.54 0.74 8.12
N MET A 98 -0.68 -0.09 7.55
CA MET A 98 -1.06 -1.16 6.63
C MET A 98 -0.74 -2.55 7.19
N ASN A 99 -1.67 -3.49 7.00
CA ASN A 99 -1.50 -4.91 7.28
C ASN A 99 -1.48 -5.69 5.97
N LEU A 100 -0.33 -6.27 5.61
CA LEU A 100 -0.21 -7.12 4.43
C LEU A 100 -0.49 -8.57 4.79
N GLY A 101 -1.66 -9.06 4.34
CA GLY A 101 -2.23 -10.37 4.64
C GLY A 101 -1.32 -11.58 4.40
N PRO A 102 -0.58 -11.73 3.29
CA PRO A 102 0.23 -12.94 3.10
C PRO A 102 1.46 -13.02 4.01
N TYR A 103 1.95 -11.90 4.54
CA TYR A 103 3.16 -11.87 5.39
C TYR A 103 2.84 -11.96 6.88
N THR A 104 1.58 -11.74 7.27
CA THR A 104 1.13 -11.69 8.66
C THR A 104 0.14 -12.81 9.02
N ARG A 105 -0.25 -13.66 8.06
CA ARG A 105 -1.29 -14.69 8.25
C ARG A 105 -0.78 -16.09 7.91
N LYS A 106 -1.48 -17.10 8.43
CA LYS A 106 -1.20 -18.52 8.18
C LYS A 106 -1.54 -18.89 6.72
N LEU A 107 -0.60 -19.53 6.03
CA LEU A 107 -0.83 -20.13 4.71
C LEU A 107 -1.60 -21.44 4.90
N LEU A 108 -2.80 -21.54 4.35
CA LEU A 108 -3.61 -22.75 4.38
C LEU A 108 -3.63 -23.40 3.00
N LEU A 109 -3.25 -24.68 2.93
CA LEU A 109 -3.52 -25.53 1.77
C LEU A 109 -4.87 -26.21 1.99
N GLY A 110 -5.87 -25.93 1.14
CA GLY A 110 -7.19 -26.55 1.26
C GLY A 110 -7.89 -26.64 -0.09
N ALA A 111 -8.73 -27.67 -0.26
CA ALA A 111 -9.74 -27.68 -1.31
C ALA A 111 -10.77 -26.60 -0.95
N LYS A 112 -10.73 -25.46 -1.63
CA LYS A 112 -11.84 -24.49 -1.56
C LYS A 112 -13.12 -25.26 -1.89
N GLN A 113 -14.05 -25.31 -0.93
CA GLN A 113 -15.44 -25.74 -1.18
C GLN A 113 -16.18 -24.63 -1.92
#